data_AF-A0A559KVD7-F1
#
_entry.id   AF-A0A559KVD7-F1
#
_cell.length_a   1.000
_cell.length_b   1.000
_cell.length_c   1.000
_cell.angle_alpha   90.00
_cell.angle_beta   90.00
_cell.angle_gamma   90.00
#
_symmetry.space_group_name_H-M   'P 1'
#
loop_
_entity.id
_entity.type
_entity.pdbx_description
1 polymer ?
#
loop_
_entity_poly.entity_id
_entity_poly.type
_entity_poly.pdbx_seq_one_letter_code
_entity_poly.pdbx_strand_id
1 'polypeptide(L)'
;MAFCINCLRDQISRQEPQMVEVTVPKTHPLLSLEGDDPCDIPALFGMDLVAKSYSNNQSNDDETPPADDLQNPLAQLLFMKISVKDGKWVSMPNYRRHLCQGSILLVSHRPKRDIRKEDIHNFCSLIEQIAVPFILKEDASSPGAKKRLLSRLEEEGTRRGMKYSGEMY
;
A
#
# COMPACT_ATOMS: atom_id res chain seq x y z
N MET A 1 -3.46 -16.22 3.33
CA MET A 1 -2.49 -15.66 4.28
C MET A 1 -2.55 -14.14 4.30
N ALA A 2 -2.07 -13.49 5.37
CA ALA A 2 -2.00 -12.03 5.52
C ALA A 2 -0.61 -11.62 6.04
N PHE A 3 -0.27 -10.34 5.97
CA PHE A 3 1.02 -9.81 6.43
C PHE A 3 0.81 -8.64 7.37
N CYS A 4 1.46 -8.65 8.53
CA CYS A 4 1.60 -7.46 9.36
C CYS A 4 2.87 -6.71 8.94
N ILE A 5 2.74 -5.42 8.60
CA ILE A 5 3.87 -4.51 8.43
C ILE A 5 3.98 -3.67 9.69
N ASN A 6 5.01 -3.96 10.50
CA ASN A 6 5.21 -3.35 11.80
C ASN A 6 5.89 -1.96 11.67
N CYS A 7 5.38 -0.97 12.39
CA CYS A 7 6.10 0.30 12.57
C CYS A 7 7.34 0.11 13.46
N LEU A 8 8.23 1.11 13.48
CA LEU A 8 9.48 1.02 14.24
C LEU A 8 9.24 0.78 15.74
N ARG A 9 8.23 1.42 16.31
CA ARG A 9 7.83 1.23 17.71
C ARG A 9 7.48 -0.22 18.02
N ASP A 10 6.66 -0.86 17.19
CA ASP A 10 6.26 -2.26 17.40
C ASP A 10 7.41 -3.22 17.14
N GLN A 11 8.29 -2.93 16.17
CA GLN A 11 9.51 -3.71 15.95
C GLN A 11 10.40 -3.74 17.21
N ILE A 12 10.60 -2.58 17.83
CA ILE A 12 11.44 -2.47 19.03
C ILE A 12 10.74 -3.07 20.25
N SER A 13 9.49 -2.70 20.51
CA SER A 13 8.78 -3.09 21.73
C SER A 13 8.41 -4.57 21.77
N ARG A 14 8.06 -5.17 20.62
CA ARG A 14 7.68 -6.58 20.51
C ARG A 14 8.83 -7.47 20.07
N GLN A 15 9.98 -6.90 19.72
CA GLN A 15 11.13 -7.60 19.12
C GLN A 15 10.73 -8.39 17.85
N GLU A 16 9.81 -7.81 17.06
CA GLU A 16 9.31 -8.41 15.84
C GLU A 16 10.00 -7.81 14.60
N PRO A 17 10.17 -8.58 13.51
CA PRO A 17 10.65 -8.03 12.27
C PRO A 17 9.64 -7.05 11.66
N GLN A 18 10.09 -6.22 10.72
CA GLN A 18 9.25 -5.26 9.98
C GLN A 18 8.06 -5.92 9.26
N MET A 19 8.21 -7.17 8.81
CA MET A 19 7.14 -7.91 8.15
C MET A 19 7.00 -9.29 8.77
N VAL A 20 5.79 -9.58 9.24
CA VAL A 20 5.41 -10.84 9.87
C VAL A 20 4.27 -11.44 9.07
N GLU A 21 4.44 -12.69 8.65
CA GLU A 21 3.35 -13.46 8.06
C GLU A 21 2.37 -13.87 9.16
N VAL A 22 1.08 -13.62 8.95
CA VAL A 22 0.03 -13.87 9.94
C VAL A 22 -1.14 -14.67 9.34
N THR A 23 -1.68 -15.57 10.14
CA THR A 23 -2.88 -16.32 9.78
C THR A 23 -4.11 -15.57 10.27
N VAL A 24 -4.92 -15.08 9.34
CA VAL A 24 -6.22 -14.46 9.65
C VAL A 24 -7.31 -15.51 9.43
N PRO A 25 -8.07 -15.92 10.47
CA PRO A 25 -9.16 -16.87 10.32
C PRO A 25 -10.18 -16.40 9.28
N LYS A 26 -10.71 -17.31 8.46
CA LYS A 26 -11.70 -16.97 7.40
C LYS A 26 -12.97 -16.28 7.92
N THR A 27 -13.33 -16.57 9.16
CA THR A 27 -14.47 -15.98 9.87
C THR A 27 -14.14 -14.63 10.53
N HIS A 28 -12.88 -14.21 10.49
CA HIS A 28 -12.49 -12.95 11.09
C HIS A 28 -13.21 -11.82 10.34
N PRO A 29 -13.86 -10.88 11.06
CA PRO A 29 -14.52 -9.73 10.44
C PRO A 29 -13.63 -8.89 9.53
N LEU A 30 -12.31 -9.12 9.50
CA LEU A 30 -11.35 -8.45 8.62
C LEU A 30 -11.41 -8.94 7.17
N LEU A 31 -11.96 -10.13 6.95
CA LEU A 31 -12.12 -10.71 5.61
C LEU A 31 -13.52 -10.45 5.02
N SER A 32 -14.45 -9.95 5.83
CA SER A 32 -15.84 -9.64 5.43
C SER A 32 -16.07 -8.14 5.17
N LEU A 33 -15.03 -7.32 5.18
CA LEU A 33 -15.14 -5.88 4.95
C LEU A 33 -15.09 -5.59 3.45
N GLU A 34 -16.25 -5.68 2.80
CA GLU A 34 -16.48 -4.97 1.55
C GLU A 34 -16.35 -3.46 1.83
N GLY A 35 -15.33 -2.80 1.25
CA GLY A 35 -15.13 -1.35 1.39
C GLY A 35 -13.81 -0.90 2.02
N ASP A 36 -12.93 -1.82 2.41
CA ASP A 36 -11.59 -1.44 2.87
C ASP A 36 -10.71 -0.88 1.73
N ASP A 37 -9.66 -0.14 2.10
CA ASP A 37 -8.91 0.71 1.19
C ASP A 37 -7.95 -0.08 0.28
N PRO A 38 -8.17 -0.11 -1.05
CA PRO A 38 -7.37 -0.91 -1.97
C PRO A 38 -6.02 -0.25 -2.30
N CYS A 39 -5.00 -1.08 -2.51
CA CYS A 39 -3.70 -0.64 -3.03
C CYS A 39 -3.70 -0.65 -4.58
N ASP A 40 -3.56 0.52 -5.22
CA ASP A 40 -3.70 0.65 -6.68
C ASP A 40 -2.63 -0.13 -7.45
N ILE A 41 -1.36 -0.01 -7.03
CA ILE A 41 -0.23 -0.59 -7.76
C ILE A 41 -0.20 -2.12 -7.64
N PRO A 42 -0.38 -2.73 -6.46
CA PRO A 42 -0.57 -4.18 -6.36
C PRO A 42 -1.72 -4.74 -7.22
N ALA A 43 -2.83 -4.00 -7.34
CA ALA A 43 -3.97 -4.42 -8.16
C ALA A 43 -3.62 -4.54 -9.66
N LEU A 44 -2.69 -3.72 -10.17
CA LEU A 44 -2.17 -3.83 -11.54
C LEU A 44 -1.52 -5.19 -11.83
N PHE A 45 -1.07 -5.90 -10.78
CA PHE A 45 -0.40 -7.19 -10.87
C PHE A 45 -1.28 -8.34 -10.32
N GLY A 46 -2.60 -8.13 -10.29
CA GLY A 46 -3.59 -9.12 -9.88
C GLY A 46 -3.58 -9.41 -8.38
N MET A 47 -3.04 -8.50 -7.57
CA MET A 47 -3.09 -8.58 -6.11
C MET A 47 -4.05 -7.54 -5.56
N ASP A 48 -5.27 -7.99 -5.30
CA ASP A 48 -6.29 -7.20 -4.60
C ASP A 48 -5.95 -7.13 -3.11
N LEU A 49 -5.02 -6.24 -2.77
CA LEU A 49 -4.60 -6.00 -1.40
C LEU A 49 -5.48 -4.96 -0.73
N VAL A 50 -5.87 -5.32 0.48
CA VAL A 50 -6.63 -4.52 1.41
C VAL A 50 -5.78 -4.33 2.66
N ALA A 51 -5.86 -3.15 3.28
CA ALA A 51 -5.10 -2.87 4.48
C ALA A 51 -5.97 -2.36 5.62
N LYS A 52 -5.52 -2.64 6.84
CA LYS A 52 -6.12 -2.11 8.05
C LYS A 52 -5.05 -1.73 9.06
N SER A 53 -5.18 -0.56 9.68
CA SER A 53 -4.34 -0.22 10.83
C SER A 53 -4.80 -0.98 12.07
N TYR A 54 -3.86 -1.45 12.88
CA TYR A 54 -4.14 -1.68 14.28
C TYR A 54 -4.22 -0.31 14.92
N SER A 55 -5.44 0.19 15.12
CA SER A 55 -5.67 1.44 15.85
C SER A 55 -4.96 1.35 17.20
N ASN A 56 -3.88 2.11 17.36
CA ASN A 56 -3.47 2.50 18.70
C ASN A 56 -4.54 3.50 19.16
N ASN A 57 -5.13 3.28 20.33
CA ASN A 57 -6.12 4.19 20.94
C ASN A 57 -5.46 5.52 21.35
N GLN A 58 -4.72 6.18 20.46
CA GLN A 58 -4.34 7.56 20.63
C GLN A 58 -5.51 8.39 20.13
N SER A 59 -6.11 9.07 21.10
CA SER A 59 -7.19 10.03 20.95
C SER A 59 -7.03 10.89 19.70
N ASN A 60 -8.15 11.19 19.06
CA ASN A 60 -8.33 12.14 17.96
C ASN A 60 -7.96 13.60 18.32
N ASP A 61 -6.95 13.84 19.16
CA ASP A 61 -6.36 15.17 19.31
C ASP A 61 -5.44 15.41 18.12
N ASP A 62 -6.10 15.80 17.03
CA ASP A 62 -5.54 16.59 15.93
C ASP A 62 -4.76 17.75 16.54
N GLU A 63 -3.43 17.73 16.45
CA GLU A 63 -2.49 18.89 16.36
C GLU A 63 -1.04 18.43 16.60
N THR A 64 -0.80 17.26 17.22
CA THR A 64 0.57 16.76 17.44
C THR A 64 1.02 15.89 16.25
N PRO A 65 2.18 16.15 15.62
CA PRO A 65 2.75 15.24 14.63
C PRO A 65 2.87 13.83 15.24
N PRO A 66 2.49 12.77 14.51
CA PRO A 66 2.73 11.40 14.98
C PRO A 66 4.21 11.24 15.30
N ALA A 67 4.52 10.59 16.42
CA ALA A 67 5.90 10.29 16.77
C ALA A 67 6.59 9.53 15.62
N ASP A 68 7.86 9.86 15.34
CA ASP A 68 8.61 9.31 14.21
C ASP A 68 8.65 7.77 14.22
N ASP A 69 8.62 7.16 15.40
CA ASP A 69 8.60 5.71 15.59
C ASP A 69 7.26 5.03 15.22
N LEU A 70 6.19 5.80 15.06
CA LEU A 70 4.90 5.32 14.55
C LEU A 70 4.82 5.40 13.02
N GLN A 71 5.67 6.15 12.34
CA GLN A 71 5.61 6.18 10.88
C GLN A 71 5.90 4.80 10.29
N ASN A 72 5.15 4.45 9.26
CA ASN A 72 5.29 3.20 8.53
C ASN A 72 5.58 3.47 7.05
N PRO A 73 6.86 3.62 6.66
CA PRO A 73 7.24 3.99 5.29
C PRO A 73 6.80 2.99 4.23
N LEU A 74 6.81 1.68 4.54
CA LEU A 74 6.35 0.66 3.59
C LEU A 74 4.83 0.75 3.36
N ALA A 75 4.06 0.96 4.43
CA ALA A 75 2.63 1.22 4.31
C ALA A 75 2.37 2.45 3.43
N GLN A 76 3.10 3.54 3.66
CA GLN A 76 2.98 4.78 2.88
C GLN A 76 3.20 4.57 1.38
N LEU A 77 4.19 3.75 1.00
CA LEU A 77 4.43 3.39 -0.40
C LEU A 77 3.24 2.61 -0.97
N LEU A 78 2.78 1.56 -0.28
CA LEU A 78 1.70 0.68 -0.78
C LEU A 78 0.36 1.40 -1.00
N PHE A 79 0.11 2.46 -0.25
CA PHE A 79 -1.10 3.27 -0.39
C PHE A 79 -0.99 4.41 -1.41
N MET A 80 0.13 4.50 -2.14
CA MET A 80 0.29 5.49 -3.19
C MET A 80 -0.81 5.31 -4.26
N LYS A 81 -1.48 6.42 -4.59
CA LYS A 81 -2.50 6.45 -5.64
C LYS A 81 -1.91 6.91 -6.96
N ILE A 82 -2.36 6.28 -8.04
CA ILE A 82 -1.93 6.59 -9.41
C ILE A 82 -3.07 7.20 -10.25
N SER A 83 -4.19 7.53 -9.61
CA SER A 83 -5.28 8.28 -10.22
C SER A 83 -4.95 9.77 -10.32
N VAL A 84 -5.52 10.43 -11.32
CA VAL A 84 -5.47 11.89 -11.51
C VAL A 84 -6.86 12.45 -11.29
N LYS A 85 -6.96 13.52 -10.50
CA LYS A 85 -8.20 14.27 -10.26
C LYS A 85 -7.87 15.77 -10.30
N ASP A 86 -8.70 16.55 -11.00
CA ASP A 86 -8.55 18.01 -11.12
C ASP A 86 -7.14 18.44 -11.56
N GLY A 87 -6.56 17.69 -12.52
CA GLY A 87 -5.22 17.96 -13.06
C GLY A 87 -4.06 17.66 -12.10
N LYS A 88 -4.31 16.95 -11.00
CA LYS A 88 -3.30 16.60 -9.99
C LYS A 88 -3.30 15.11 -9.71
N TRP A 89 -2.13 14.56 -9.41
CA TRP A 89 -2.03 13.22 -8.82
C TRP A 89 -2.81 13.21 -7.52
N VAL A 90 -3.69 12.21 -7.36
CA VAL A 90 -4.49 12.07 -6.15
C VAL A 90 -3.54 11.76 -5.00
N SER A 91 -3.50 12.66 -4.02
CA SER A 91 -2.85 12.39 -2.76
C SER A 91 -3.70 11.45 -1.91
N MET A 92 -3.06 10.82 -0.94
CA MET A 92 -3.78 10.04 0.05
C MET A 92 -4.80 10.95 0.78
N PRO A 93 -6.10 10.60 0.80
CA PRO A 93 -7.10 11.35 1.53
C PRO A 93 -6.73 11.48 3.02
N ASN A 94 -7.10 12.60 3.65
CA ASN A 94 -6.78 12.85 5.06
C ASN A 94 -7.28 11.73 5.98
N TYR A 95 -8.49 11.23 5.73
CA TYR A 95 -9.07 10.13 6.51
C TYR A 95 -8.26 8.83 6.41
N ARG A 96 -7.34 8.67 5.45
CA ARG A 96 -6.47 7.50 5.28
C ARG A 96 -5.07 7.68 5.85
N ARG A 97 -4.69 8.89 6.29
CA ARG A 97 -3.32 9.15 6.81
C ARG A 97 -2.96 8.29 8.01
N HIS A 98 -3.96 7.89 8.79
CA HIS A 98 -3.80 6.98 9.92
C HIS A 98 -3.28 5.58 9.49
N LEU A 99 -3.46 5.17 8.23
CA LEU A 99 -2.93 3.90 7.72
C LEU A 99 -1.41 3.96 7.48
N CYS A 100 -0.82 5.16 7.40
CA CYS A 100 0.64 5.34 7.36
C CYS A 100 1.26 5.38 8.76
N GLN A 101 0.45 5.22 9.80
CA GLN A 101 0.85 5.33 11.19
C GLN A 101 0.53 4.02 11.92
N GLY A 102 1.48 3.56 12.73
CA GLY A 102 1.41 2.28 13.42
C GLY A 102 1.62 1.09 12.49
N SER A 103 1.43 -0.09 13.07
CA SER A 103 1.50 -1.35 12.35
C SER A 103 0.21 -1.61 11.57
N ILE A 104 0.33 -2.08 10.34
CA ILE A 104 -0.80 -2.38 9.48
C ILE A 104 -0.89 -3.87 9.17
N LEU A 105 -2.11 -4.37 9.04
CA LEU A 105 -2.40 -5.67 8.49
C LEU A 105 -2.77 -5.55 7.01
N LEU A 106 -2.05 -6.24 6.16
CA LEU A 106 -2.33 -6.45 4.75
C LEU A 106 -3.00 -7.79 4.53
N VAL A 107 -4.12 -7.77 3.83
CA VAL A 107 -4.95 -8.94 3.56
C VAL A 107 -5.22 -9.01 2.06
N SER A 108 -5.17 -10.23 1.50
CA SER A 108 -5.59 -10.45 0.11
C SER A 108 -7.08 -10.69 0.10
N HIS A 109 -7.83 -9.86 -0.63
CA HIS A 109 -9.28 -9.99 -0.73
C HIS A 109 -9.70 -11.21 -1.58
N ARG A 110 -8.83 -11.70 -2.48
CA ARG A 110 -9.11 -12.86 -3.33
C ARG A 110 -8.21 -14.06 -3.01
N PRO A 111 -8.78 -15.27 -2.89
CA PRO A 111 -8.03 -16.48 -2.55
C PRO A 111 -7.17 -17.03 -3.70
N LYS A 112 -7.08 -16.35 -4.85
CA LYS A 112 -6.40 -16.87 -6.05
C LYS A 112 -4.87 -16.99 -5.86
N ARG A 113 -4.30 -16.27 -4.90
CA ARG A 113 -2.87 -16.31 -4.57
C ARG A 113 -2.62 -15.83 -3.15
N ASP A 114 -1.79 -16.57 -2.41
CA ASP A 114 -1.27 -16.10 -1.13
C ASP A 114 -0.24 -14.97 -1.35
N ILE A 115 -0.31 -13.97 -0.49
CA ILE A 115 0.69 -12.91 -0.42
C ILE A 115 2.00 -13.55 0.04
N ARG A 116 3.11 -13.19 -0.59
CA ARG A 116 4.45 -13.53 -0.10
C ARG A 116 5.19 -12.26 0.30
N LYS A 117 6.17 -12.38 1.19
CA LYS A 117 7.00 -11.26 1.62
C LYS A 117 7.72 -10.60 0.45
N GLU A 118 8.19 -11.38 -0.52
CA GLU A 118 8.84 -10.88 -1.73
C GLU A 118 7.90 -10.04 -2.59
N ASP A 119 6.60 -10.36 -2.60
CA ASP A 119 5.63 -9.62 -3.39
C ASP A 119 5.47 -8.19 -2.83
N ILE A 120 5.39 -8.04 -1.50
CA ILE A 120 5.35 -6.73 -0.82
C ILE A 120 6.63 -5.93 -1.11
N HIS A 121 7.81 -6.56 -0.97
CA HIS A 121 9.08 -5.89 -1.28
C HIS A 121 9.16 -5.42 -2.73
N ASN A 122 8.72 -6.26 -3.68
CA ASN A 122 8.71 -5.93 -5.10
C ASN A 122 7.80 -4.73 -5.39
N PHE A 123 6.61 -4.69 -4.77
CA PHE A 123 5.72 -3.53 -4.89
C PHE A 123 6.36 -2.27 -4.32
N CYS A 124 6.81 -2.29 -3.06
CA CYS A 124 7.42 -1.11 -2.44
C CYS A 124 8.61 -0.59 -3.24
N SER A 125 9.49 -1.47 -3.71
CA SER A 125 10.63 -1.09 -4.55
C SER A 125 10.20 -0.51 -5.90
N LEU A 126 9.17 -1.08 -6.54
CA LEU A 126 8.65 -0.57 -7.82
C LEU A 126 8.06 0.84 -7.64
N ILE A 127 7.30 1.04 -6.55
CA ILE A 127 6.69 2.32 -6.21
C ILE A 127 7.76 3.37 -5.94
N GLU A 128 8.72 3.05 -5.09
CA GLU A 128 9.80 3.95 -4.69
C GLU A 128 10.69 4.35 -5.87
N GLN A 129 11.03 3.42 -6.75
CA GLN A 129 11.98 3.67 -7.84
C GLN A 129 11.33 4.22 -9.11
N ILE A 130 10.04 3.95 -9.34
CA ILE A 130 9.35 4.33 -10.57
C ILE A 130 8.21 5.30 -10.30
N ALA A 131 7.23 4.92 -9.47
CA ALA A 131 6.02 5.71 -9.28
C ALA A 131 6.31 7.06 -8.61
N VAL A 132 7.07 7.06 -7.51
CA VAL A 132 7.43 8.27 -6.76
C VAL A 132 8.20 9.27 -7.64
N PRO A 133 9.30 8.90 -8.32
CA PRO A 133 10.03 9.84 -9.16
C PRO A 133 9.21 10.33 -10.36
N PHE A 134 8.34 9.48 -10.92
CA PHE A 134 7.48 9.88 -12.03
C PHE A 134 6.47 10.94 -11.59
N ILE A 135 5.75 10.68 -10.50
CA ILE A 135 4.72 11.59 -9.96
C ILE A 135 5.31 12.94 -9.52
N LEU A 136 6.55 12.94 -9.01
CA LEU A 136 7.23 14.18 -8.62
C LEU A 136 7.73 15.01 -9.81
N LYS A 137 8.02 14.39 -10.95
CA LYS A 137 8.61 15.07 -12.13
C LYS A 137 7.59 15.40 -13.21
N GLU A 138 6.60 14.55 -13.42
CA GLU A 138 5.64 14.65 -14.52
C GLU A 138 4.37 15.37 -14.05
N ASP A 139 3.96 16.37 -14.85
CA ASP A 139 2.69 17.05 -14.65
C ASP A 139 1.52 16.08 -14.92
N ALA A 140 0.69 15.88 -13.91
CA ALA A 140 -0.51 15.05 -13.99
C ALA A 140 -1.50 15.54 -15.07
N SER A 141 -1.48 16.84 -15.38
CA SER A 141 -2.32 17.44 -16.43
C SER A 141 -1.79 17.16 -17.84
N SER A 142 -0.57 16.64 -17.98
CA SER A 142 -0.02 16.27 -19.28
C SER A 142 -0.87 15.18 -19.94
N PRO A 143 -1.27 15.34 -21.21
CA PRO A 143 -2.02 14.32 -21.93
C PRO A 143 -1.33 12.96 -21.85
N GLY A 144 -2.05 11.95 -21.36
CA GLY A 144 -1.55 10.58 -21.24
C GLY A 144 -0.55 10.32 -20.10
N ALA A 145 -0.34 11.25 -19.15
CA ALA A 145 0.56 11.05 -18.01
C ALA A 145 0.29 9.73 -17.25
N LYS A 146 -0.98 9.45 -16.92
CA LYS A 146 -1.40 8.19 -16.29
C LYS A 146 -1.03 6.97 -17.14
N LYS A 147 -1.26 7.02 -18.46
CA LYS A 147 -0.93 5.91 -19.36
C LYS A 147 0.58 5.67 -19.43
N ARG A 148 1.40 6.73 -19.44
CA ARG A 148 2.86 6.62 -19.40
C ARG A 148 3.34 6.00 -18.08
N LEU A 149 2.76 6.41 -16.94
CA LEU A 149 3.06 5.80 -15.64
C LEU A 149 2.73 4.30 -15.65
N LEU A 150 1.52 3.95 -16.07
CA LEU A 150 1.08 2.54 -16.15
C LEU A 150 2.01 1.71 -17.04
N SER A 151 2.36 2.21 -18.22
CA SER A 151 3.28 1.53 -19.14
C SER A 151 4.66 1.31 -18.53
N ARG A 152 5.20 2.30 -17.80
CA ARG A 152 6.49 2.14 -17.09
C ARG A 152 6.41 1.15 -15.94
N LEU A 153 5.32 1.16 -15.18
CA LEU A 153 5.10 0.21 -14.09
C LEU A 153 4.97 -1.23 -14.62
N GLU A 154 4.25 -1.41 -15.73
CA GLU A 154 4.13 -2.70 -16.42
C GLU A 154 5.48 -3.21 -16.94
N GLU A 155 6.23 -2.38 -17.67
CA GLU A 155 7.53 -2.74 -18.22
C GLU A 155 8.51 -3.14 -17.11
N GLU A 156 8.64 -2.30 -16.09
CA GLU A 156 9.58 -2.53 -15.00
C GLU A 156 9.13 -3.68 -14.08
N GLY A 157 7.83 -3.79 -13.81
CA GLY A 157 7.27 -4.90 -13.06
C GLY A 157 7.52 -6.24 -13.76
N THR A 158 7.32 -6.29 -15.09
CA THR A 158 7.59 -7.48 -15.90
C THR A 158 9.08 -7.84 -15.88
N ARG A 159 9.97 -6.85 -15.98
CA ARG A 159 11.42 -7.05 -15.84
C ARG A 159 11.82 -7.66 -14.49
N ARG A 160 11.06 -7.38 -13.44
CA ARG A 160 11.21 -7.94 -12.08
C ARG A 160 10.51 -9.30 -11.89
N GLY A 161 9.90 -9.85 -12.95
CA GLY A 161 9.17 -11.12 -12.90
C GLY A 161 7.76 -11.01 -12.30
N MET A 162 7.23 -9.79 -12.14
CA MET A 162 5.85 -9.57 -11.73
C MET A 162 4.91 -9.76 -12.92
N LYS A 163 3.76 -10.40 -12.71
CA LYS A 163 2.77 -10.60 -13.76
C LYS A 163 1.78 -9.45 -13.78
N TYR A 164 1.79 -8.65 -14.84
CA TYR A 164 0.80 -7.59 -15.03
C TYR A 164 -0.55 -8.21 -15.45
N SER A 165 -1.63 -7.84 -14.77
CA SER A 165 -2.97 -8.34 -15.05
C SER A 165 -3.82 -7.36 -15.87
N GLY A 166 -3.51 -6.06 -15.83
CA GLY A 166 -4.18 -5.03 -16.66
C GLY A 166 -5.69 -4.83 -16.43
N GLU A 167 -6.34 -5.66 -15.61
CA GLU A 167 -7.76 -5.58 -15.27
C GLU A 167 -8.01 -4.46 -14.24
N MET A 168 -7.91 -3.20 -14.67
CA MET A 168 -8.51 -2.08 -13.96
C MET A 168 -9.80 -1.72 -14.69
N TYR A 169 -10.94 -2.14 -14.12
CA TYR A 169 -12.29 -1.81 -14.58
C TYR A 169 -12.50 -0.30 -14.74
#